data_AF-A0A1R1DD36-F1
#
_entry.id   AF-A0A1R1DD36-F1
#
_cell.length_a   1.000
_cell.length_b   1.000
_cell.length_c   1.000
_cell.angle_alpha   90.00
_cell.angle_beta   90.00
_cell.angle_gamma   90.00
#
_symmetry.space_group_name_H-M   'P 1'
#
loop_
_entity.id
_entity.type
_entity.pdbx_description
1 polymer ?
#
loop_
_entity_poly.entity_id
_entity_poly.type
_entity_poly.pdbx_seq_one_letter_code
_entity_poly.pdbx_strand_id
1 'polypeptide(L)' 'MNETDILQLAALVAAYVGVVRGFGLKDKWTHLAALIIAAVFVLSPEIVREKIALISIVGLTASGAYNYVKKQGGSKDV' A
#
# COMPACT_ATOMS: atom_id res chain seq x y z
N MET A 1 -18.00 4.03 -12.25
CA MET A 1 -16.66 4.31 -11.69
C MET A 1 -16.16 5.59 -12.32
N ASN A 2 -15.92 6.61 -11.50
CA ASN A 2 -15.37 7.88 -11.95
C ASN A 2 -13.84 7.77 -12.06
N GLU A 3 -13.19 8.61 -12.87
CA GLU A 3 -11.72 8.61 -13.03
C GLU A 3 -10.97 8.73 -11.71
N THR A 4 -11.52 9.47 -10.75
CA THR A 4 -10.99 9.60 -9.38
C THR A 4 -10.91 8.27 -8.63
N ASP A 5 -11.89 7.38 -8.82
CA ASP A 5 -11.90 6.06 -8.16
C ASP A 5 -10.77 5.19 -8.71
N ILE A 6 -10.52 5.28 -10.02
CA ILE A 6 -9.45 4.53 -10.70
C ILE A 6 -8.08 5.01 -10.23
N LEU A 7 -7.88 6.33 -10.12
CA LEU A 7 -6.64 6.90 -9.62
C LEU A 7 -6.38 6.51 -8.15
N GLN A 8 -7.40 6.55 -7.30
CA GLN A 8 -7.28 6.13 -5.90
C GLN A 8 -6.95 4.64 -5.77
N LEU A 9 -7.62 3.78 -6.55
CA LEU A 9 -7.31 2.35 -6.63
C LEU A 9 -5.86 2.11 -7.08
N ALA A 10 -5.41 2.80 -8.12
CA ALA A 10 -4.04 2.68 -8.63
C ALA A 10 -3.00 3.10 -7.57
N ALA A 11 -3.24 4.21 -6.87
CA ALA A 11 -2.38 4.68 -5.79
C ALA A 11 -2.33 3.68 -4.62
N LEU A 12 -3.47 3.08 -4.27
CA LEU A 12 -3.56 2.06 -3.22
C LEU A 12 -2.76 0.80 -3.60
N VAL A 13 -2.94 0.31 -4.83
CA VAL A 13 -2.19 -0.84 -5.35
C VAL A 13 -0.68 -0.55 -5.34
N ALA A 14 -0.26 0.65 -5.79
CA ALA A 14 1.15 1.05 -5.76
C ALA A 14 1.72 1.07 -4.34
N ALA A 15 0.95 1.55 -3.35
CA ALA A 15 1.36 1.54 -1.94
C ALA A 15 1.55 0.11 -1.40
N TYR A 16 0.64 -0.81 -1.72
CA TYR A 16 0.77 -2.22 -1.38
C TYR A 16 2.00 -2.88 -2.00
N VAL A 17 2.26 -2.62 -3.30
CA VAL A 17 3.48 -3.10 -3.98
C VAL A 17 4.74 -2.54 -3.32
N GLY A 18 4.71 -1.29 -2.89
CA GLY A 18 5.79 -0.66 -2.12
C GLY A 18 6.07 -1.39 -0.80
N VAL A 19 5.04 -1.76 -0.04
CA VAL A 19 5.19 -2.54 1.21
C VAL A 19 5.77 -3.92 0.94
N VAL A 20 5.24 -4.65 -0.04
CA VAL A 20 5.72 -6.00 -0.40
C VAL A 20 7.19 -5.97 -0.83
N ARG A 21 7.57 -4.97 -1.62
CA ARG A 21 8.95 -4.76 -2.05
C ARG A 21 9.87 -4.41 -0.86
N GLY A 22 9.38 -3.60 0.08
CA GLY A 22 10.08 -3.26 1.33
C GLY A 22 10.32 -4.46 2.27
N PHE A 23 9.52 -5.52 2.16
CA PHE A 23 9.68 -6.77 2.91
C PHE A 23 10.80 -7.69 2.37
N GLY A 24 11.51 -7.30 1.30
CA GLY A 24 12.65 -8.05 0.77
C GLY A 24 12.32 -9.02 -0.36
N LEU A 25 11.19 -8.82 -1.06
CA LEU A 25 10.85 -9.61 -2.23
C LEU A 25 11.83 -9.32 -3.37
N LYS A 26 12.47 -10.38 -3.92
CA LYS A 26 13.36 -10.28 -5.09
C LYS A 26 12.60 -9.65 -6.27
N ASP A 27 13.21 -8.70 -6.98
CA ASP A 27 12.55 -7.90 -8.06
C ASP A 27 11.79 -8.74 -9.10
N LYS A 28 12.24 -9.97 -9.37
CA LYS A 28 11.55 -10.91 -10.27
C LYS A 28 10.11 -11.27 -9.83
N TRP A 29 9.82 -11.23 -8.54
CA TRP A 29 8.49 -11.57 -7.99
C TRP A 29 7.61 -10.34 -7.74
N THR A 30 8.19 -9.14 -7.76
CA THR A 30 7.48 -7.88 -7.48
C THR A 30 6.34 -7.63 -8.48
N HIS A 31 6.58 -7.88 -9.77
CA HIS A 31 5.55 -7.74 -10.80
C HIS A 31 4.40 -8.74 -10.61
N LEU A 32 4.73 -9.97 -10.20
CA LEU A 32 3.75 -11.02 -9.96
C LEU A 32 2.91 -10.70 -8.72
N ALA A 33 3.54 -10.21 -7.66
CA ALA A 33 2.86 -9.76 -6.44
C ALA A 33 1.92 -8.58 -6.71
N ALA A 34 2.36 -7.60 -7.51
CA ALA A 34 1.51 -6.48 -7.93
C ALA A 34 0.26 -6.95 -8.67
N LEU A 35 0.42 -7.93 -9.58
CA LEU A 35 -0.67 -8.48 -10.37
C LEU A 35 -1.66 -9.28 -9.49
N ILE A 36 -1.16 -10.06 -8.53
CA ILE A 36 -2.01 -10.78 -7.57
C ILE A 36 -2.81 -9.81 -6.70
N ILE A 37 -2.17 -8.76 -6.16
CA ILE A 37 -2.85 -7.78 -5.31
C ILE A 37 -3.91 -7.02 -6.11
N ALA A 38 -3.58 -6.61 -7.35
CA ALA A 38 -4.53 -5.97 -8.24
C ALA A 38 -5.71 -6.91 -8.56
N ALA A 39 -5.45 -8.18 -8.85
CA ALA A 39 -6.49 -9.17 -9.13
C ALA A 39 -7.44 -9.34 -7.94
N VAL A 40 -6.92 -9.46 -6.71
CA VAL A 40 -7.74 -9.57 -5.49
C VAL A 40 -8.60 -8.32 -5.31
N PHE A 41 -8.03 -7.13 -5.52
CA PHE A 41 -8.77 -5.88 -5.40
C PHE A 41 -9.88 -5.73 -6.45
N VAL A 42 -9.60 -6.13 -7.70
CA VAL A 42 -10.55 -6.06 -8.82
C VAL A 42 -11.68 -7.08 -8.65
N LEU A 43 -11.38 -8.31 -8.20
CA LEU A 43 -12.37 -9.37 -8.02
C LEU A 43 -13.26 -9.17 -6.79
N SER A 44 -12.83 -8.34 -5.84
CA SER A 44 -13.55 -8.07 -4.60
C SER A 44 -14.79 -7.18 -4.83
N PRO A 45 -15.96 -7.52 -4.26
CA PRO A 45 -17.17 -6.72 -4.37
C PRO A 45 -17.01 -5.33 -3.73
N GLU A 46 -17.75 -4.35 -4.23
CA GLU A 46 -17.52 -2.91 -4.00
C GLU A 46 -17.53 -2.50 -2.52
N ILE A 47 -18.42 -3.09 -1.72
CA ILE A 47 -18.47 -2.91 -0.24
C ILE A 47 -17.14 -3.32 0.42
N VAL A 48 -16.54 -4.41 -0.05
CA VAL A 48 -15.30 -4.95 0.51
C VAL A 48 -14.11 -4.12 0.00
N ARG A 49 -14.17 -3.71 -1.28
CA ARG A 49 -13.50 -2.56 -1.91
C ARG A 49 -13.15 -1.44 -0.92
N GLU A 50 -14.21 -0.76 -0.54
CA GLU A 50 -14.17 0.48 0.21
C GLU A 50 -13.67 0.27 1.64
N LYS A 51 -14.11 -0.80 2.31
CA LYS A 51 -13.65 -1.16 3.67
C LYS A 51 -12.16 -1.46 3.70
N ILE A 52 -11.65 -2.25 2.75
CA ILE A 52 -10.23 -2.59 2.69
C ILE A 52 -9.42 -1.33 2.37
N ALA A 53 -9.85 -0.50 1.43
CA ALA A 53 -9.17 0.76 1.12
C ALA A 53 -9.04 1.66 2.35
N LEU A 54 -10.11 1.85 3.12
CA LEU A 54 -10.10 2.63 4.36
C LEU A 54 -9.12 2.05 5.41
N ILE A 55 -9.20 0.74 5.67
CA ILE A 55 -8.29 0.07 6.62
C ILE A 55 -6.83 0.25 6.18
N SER A 56 -6.57 0.12 4.87
CA SER A 56 -5.23 0.28 4.29
C SER A 56 -4.71 1.69 4.47
N ILE A 57 -5.51 2.71 4.17
CA ILE A 57 -5.12 4.12 4.31
C ILE A 57 -4.79 4.41 5.77
N VAL A 58 -5.63 3.97 6.71
CA VAL A 58 -5.38 4.16 8.15
C VAL A 58 -4.09 3.44 8.58
N GLY A 59 -3.93 2.17 8.23
CA GLY A 59 -2.77 1.37 8.61
C GLY A 59 -1.45 1.85 7.99
N LEU A 60 -1.45 2.18 6.69
CA LEU A 60 -0.29 2.71 5.97
C LEU A 60 0.07 4.12 6.44
N THR A 61 -0.92 4.97 6.70
CA THR A 61 -0.68 6.33 7.23
C THR A 61 -0.13 6.27 8.64
N ALA A 62 -0.69 5.43 9.51
CA ALA A 62 -0.17 5.21 10.87
C ALA A 62 1.25 4.62 10.84
N SER A 63 1.50 3.64 9.98
CA SER A 63 2.84 3.04 9.80
C SER A 63 3.86 4.04 9.24
N GLY A 64 3.44 4.90 8.30
CA GLY A 64 4.24 5.97 7.75
C GLY A 64 4.57 7.03 8.80
N ALA A 65 3.57 7.50 9.55
CA ALA A 65 3.75 8.46 10.64
C ALA A 65 4.67 7.89 11.74
N TYR A 66 4.49 6.63 12.12
CA TYR A 66 5.34 5.96 13.11
C TYR A 66 6.80 5.84 12.63
N ASN A 67 7.01 5.42 11.38
CA ASN A 67 8.36 5.35 10.80
C ASN A 67 8.99 6.74 10.65
N TYR A 68 8.20 7.77 10.36
CA TYR A 68 8.68 9.15 10.24
C TYR A 68 9.16 9.70 11.59
N VAL A 69 8.36 9.53 12.65
CA VAL A 69 8.73 9.92 14.02
C VAL A 69 9.93 9.11 14.52
N LYS A 70 9.96 7.79 14.27
CA LYS A 70 11.10 6.93 14.60
C LYS A 70 12.39 7.37 13.89
N LYS A 71 12.29 7.80 12.62
CA LYS A 71 13.44 8.28 11.84
C LYS A 71 13.97 9.62 12.38
N GLN A 72 13.11 10.51 12.88
CA GLN A 72 13.55 11.75 13.55
C GLN A 72 14.14 11.50 14.94
N GLY A 73 13.56 10.60 15.74
CA GLY A 73 14.07 10.26 17.07
C GLY A 73 15.35 9.40 17.06
N GLY A 74 15.69 8.81 15.90
CA GLY A 74 16.92 8.03 15.68
C GLY A 74 18.10 8.85 15.14
N SER A 75 17.92 10.16 14.89
CA SER A 75 19.03 11.06 14.54
C SER A 75 19.80 11.44 15.80
N LYS A 76 20.44 10.45 16.43
CA LYS A 76 21.52 10.70 17.38
C LYS A 76 22.75 11.13 16.60
N ASP A 77 23.14 12.37 16.83
CA ASP A 77 24.51 12.85 16.96
C ASP A 77 25.60 11.95 16.33
N VAL A 78 26.01 12.27 15.11
CA VAL A 78 27.38 12.09 14.60
C VAL A 78 27.72 13.29 13.71
#